data_AF-A0A3S4UZA7-F1
#
_entry.id   AF-A0A3S4UZA7-F1
#
_cell.length_a   1.000
_cell.length_b   1.000
_cell.length_c   1.000
_cell.angle_alpha   90.00
_cell.angle_beta   90.00
_cell.angle_gamma   90.00
#
_symmetry.space_group_name_H-M   'P 1'
#
loop_
_entity.id
_entity.type
_entity.pdbx_description
1 polymer ?
#
loop_
_entity_poly.entity_id
_entity_poly.type
_entity_poly.pdbx_seq_one_letter_code
_entity_poly.pdbx_strand_id
1 'polypeptide(L)' 'MPDPVDTLLAQQHDRTAVVRDLGAQQDNLTAAIDAYRTAWRAATSAGWTKRDLTRAGMIDPSRLPRAARRQADNATEE' A
#
# COMPACT_ATOMS: atom_id res chain seq x y z
N MET A 1 -3.57 -30.56 -29.22
CA MET A 1 -3.13 -29.15 -29.22
C MET A 1 -4.07 -28.41 -28.30
N PRO A 2 -3.59 -27.59 -27.35
CA PRO A 2 -4.49 -26.76 -26.57
C PRO A 2 -5.26 -25.82 -27.52
N ASP A 3 -6.56 -25.70 -27.31
CA ASP A 3 -7.40 -24.82 -28.09
C ASP A 3 -6.90 -23.37 -27.93
N PRO A 4 -6.81 -22.59 -29.01
CA PRO A 4 -6.30 -21.21 -28.94
C PRO A 4 -7.15 -20.32 -28.02
N VAL A 5 -8.43 -20.66 -27.87
CA VAL A 5 -9.37 -20.00 -26.95
C VAL A 5 -9.02 -20.27 -25.48
N ASP A 6 -8.59 -21.50 -25.17
CA ASP A 6 -8.21 -21.92 -23.81
C ASP A 6 -6.94 -21.19 -23.33
N THR A 7 -5.99 -20.97 -24.26
CA THR A 7 -4.76 -20.20 -23.98
C THR A 7 -5.05 -18.72 -23.71
N LEU A 8 -5.97 -18.11 -24.46
CA LEU A 8 -6.40 -16.72 -24.25
C LEU A 8 -7.11 -16.53 -22.91
N LEU A 9 -7.97 -17.47 -22.54
CA LEU A 9 -8.65 -17.47 -21.23
C LEU A 9 -7.65 -17.60 -20.08
N ALA A 10 -6.68 -18.50 -20.20
CA ALA A 10 -5.62 -18.67 -19.20
C ALA A 10 -4.79 -17.39 -19.04
N GLN A 11 -4.40 -16.74 -20.14
CA GLN A 11 -3.66 -15.46 -20.09
C GLN A 11 -4.49 -14.32 -19.47
N GLN A 12 -5.79 -14.26 -19.76
CA GLN A 12 -6.65 -13.23 -19.20
C GLN A 12 -6.92 -13.46 -17.70
N HIS A 13 -7.00 -14.72 -17.27
CA HIS A 13 -7.08 -15.10 -15.87
C HIS A 13 -5.80 -14.72 -15.11
N ASP A 14 -4.64 -15.04 -15.67
CA ASP A 14 -3.33 -14.70 -15.11
C ASP A 14 -3.17 -13.17 -14.95
N ARG A 15 -3.51 -12.41 -16.00
CA ARG A 15 -3.49 -10.93 -15.93
C ARG A 15 -4.39 -10.38 -14.84
N THR A 16 -5.58 -10.95 -14.67
CA THR A 16 -6.54 -10.52 -13.63
C THR A 16 -6.05 -10.89 -12.22
N ALA A 17 -5.42 -12.06 -12.08
CA ALA A 17 -4.80 -12.50 -10.83
C ALA A 17 -3.62 -11.59 -10.44
N VAL A 18 -2.76 -11.21 -11.40
CA VAL A 18 -1.64 -10.30 -11.17
C VAL A 18 -2.12 -8.91 -10.73
N VAL A 19 -3.17 -8.35 -11.36
CA VAL A 19 -3.73 -7.06 -10.93
C VAL A 19 -4.35 -7.13 -9.54
N ARG A 20 -5.02 -8.25 -9.21
CA ARG A 20 -5.58 -8.47 -7.87
C ARG A 20 -4.49 -8.58 -6.81
N ASP A 21 -3.42 -9.34 -7.08
CA ASP A 21 -2.27 -9.45 -6.18
C ASP A 21 -1.61 -8.08 -5.98
N LEU A 22 -1.37 -7.33 -7.06
CA LEU A 22 -0.85 -5.97 -6.97
C LEU A 22 -1.75 -5.07 -6.11
N GLY A 23 -3.07 -5.18 -6.24
CA GLY A 23 -4.03 -4.48 -5.39
C GLY A 23 -3.86 -4.84 -3.90
N ALA A 24 -3.76 -6.13 -3.58
CA ALA A 24 -3.52 -6.59 -2.21
C ALA A 24 -2.17 -6.10 -1.66
N GLN A 25 -1.11 -6.13 -2.46
CA GLN A 25 0.20 -5.57 -2.08
C GLN A 25 0.13 -4.05 -1.87
N GLN A 26 -0.68 -3.34 -2.66
CA GLN A 26 -0.89 -1.90 -2.50
C GLN A 26 -1.65 -1.56 -1.21
N ASP A 27 -2.65 -2.35 -0.84
CA ASP A 27 -3.34 -2.21 0.45
C ASP A 27 -2.37 -2.53 1.62
N ASN A 28 -1.56 -3.58 1.50
CA ASN A 28 -0.52 -3.91 2.48
C ASN A 28 0.52 -2.78 2.63
N LEU A 29 0.99 -2.21 1.52
CA LEU A 29 1.92 -1.09 1.51
C LEU A 29 1.30 0.12 2.21
N THR A 30 0.03 0.40 1.95
CA THR A 30 -0.70 1.50 2.59
C THR A 30 -0.82 1.29 4.11
N ALA A 31 -1.17 0.08 4.54
CA ALA A 31 -1.26 -0.26 5.95
C ALA A 31 0.11 -0.17 6.66
N ALA A 32 1.16 -0.67 6.02
CA ALA A 32 2.53 -0.59 6.54
C ALA A 32 3.01 0.86 6.68
N ILE A 33 2.69 1.73 5.73
CA ILE A 33 2.99 3.16 5.80
C ILE A 33 2.25 3.82 6.97
N ASP A 34 0.98 3.50 7.20
CA ASP A 34 0.23 4.07 8.32
C ASP A 34 0.78 3.60 9.68
N ALA A 35 1.08 2.31 9.80
CA ALA A 35 1.74 1.73 10.98
C ALA A 35 3.09 2.40 11.26
N TYR A 36 3.91 2.62 10.22
CA TYR A 36 5.18 3.35 10.33
C TYR A 36 4.99 4.77 10.86
N ARG A 37 4.02 5.52 10.32
CA ARG A 37 3.73 6.89 10.76
C ARG A 37 3.26 6.93 12.21
N THR A 38 2.50 5.94 12.64
CA THR A 38 2.07 5.80 14.04
C THR A 38 3.26 5.49 14.95
N ALA A 39 4.15 4.56 14.57
CA ALA A 39 5.37 4.27 15.31
C ALA A 39 6.31 5.48 15.38
N TRP A 40 6.43 6.25 14.30
CA TRP A 40 7.20 7.49 14.29
C TRP A 40 6.61 8.54 15.25
N ARG A 41 5.29 8.69 15.30
CA ARG A 41 4.62 9.56 16.28
C ARG A 41 4.86 9.08 17.70
N ALA A 42 4.81 7.78 17.95
CA ALA A 42 5.12 7.21 19.26
C ALA A 42 6.58 7.49 19.67
N ALA A 43 7.54 7.29 18.76
CA ALA A 43 8.95 7.60 18.99
C ALA A 43 9.18 9.08 19.28
N THR A 44 8.59 9.97 18.47
CA THR A 44 8.70 11.42 18.69
C THR A 44 8.01 11.87 19.99
N SER A 45 6.88 11.26 20.36
CA SER A 45 6.21 11.50 21.65
C SER A 45 7.02 10.97 22.84
N ALA A 46 7.84 9.93 22.63
CA ALA A 46 8.77 9.41 23.63
C ALA A 46 10.05 10.26 23.77
N GLY A 47 10.17 11.37 23.03
CA GLY A 47 11.28 12.32 23.13
C GLY A 47 12.35 12.18 22.05
N TRP A 48 12.20 11.26 21.08
CA TRP A 48 13.13 11.16 19.97
C TRP A 48 12.95 12.34 19.00
N THR A 49 14.03 13.05 18.70
CA THR A 49 13.96 14.12 17.69
C THR A 49 13.94 13.53 16.28
N LYS A 50 13.28 14.22 15.34
CA LYS A 50 13.32 13.82 13.91
C LYS A 50 14.75 13.65 13.40
N ARG A 51 15.67 14.50 13.86
CA ARG A 51 17.08 14.47 13.46
C ARG A 51 17.78 13.20 13.94
N ASP A 52 17.43 12.72 15.11
CA ASP A 52 17.97 11.48 15.67
C ASP A 52 17.44 10.26 14.93
N LEU A 53 16.13 10.23 14.65
CA LEU A 53 15.50 9.17 13.85
C LEU A 53 16.05 9.12 12.41
N THR A 54 16.20 10.27 11.75
CA THR A 54 16.82 10.33 10.41
C THR A 54 18.30 9.92 10.45
N ARG A 55 19.03 10.26 11.53
CA ARG A 55 20.42 9.81 11.72
C ARG A 55 20.51 8.29 11.93
N ALA A 56 19.51 7.69 12.57
CA ALA A 56 19.38 6.24 12.69
C ALA A 56 19.01 5.55 11.37
N GLY A 57 18.87 6.31 10.27
CA GLY A 57 18.54 5.78 8.94
C GLY A 57 17.03 5.63 8.68
N MET A 58 16.18 6.12 9.59
CA MET A 58 14.74 6.08 9.41
C MET A 58 14.28 7.13 8.39
N ILE A 59 13.37 6.75 7.49
CA ILE A 59 12.85 7.61 6.43
C ILE A 59 11.79 8.56 7.01
N ASP A 60 11.98 9.87 6.84
CA ASP A 60 11.00 10.84 7.33
C ASP A 60 9.60 10.55 6.75
N PRO A 61 8.55 10.48 7.61
CA PRO A 61 7.21 10.09 7.20
C PRO A 61 6.53 11.05 6.21
N SER A 62 7.05 12.27 6.02
CA SER A 62 6.59 13.21 4.99
C SER A 62 7.10 12.85 3.59
N ARG A 63 8.16 12.04 3.49
CA ARG A 63 8.71 11.54 2.23
C ARG A 63 8.04 10.25 1.75
N LEU A 64 7.23 9.63 2.61
CA LEU A 64 6.46 8.46 2.24
C LEU A 64 5.27 8.86 1.37
N PRO A 65 4.94 8.06 0.34
CA PRO A 65 3.76 8.32 -0.46
C PRO A 65 2.53 8.29 0.46
N ARG A 66 1.77 9.39 0.46
CA ARG A 66 0.42 9.37 1.03
C ARG A 66 -0.41 8.52 0.10
N ALA A 67 -0.90 7.39 0.59
CA ALA A 67 -1.99 6.71 -0.08
C ALA A 67 -3.08 7.76 -0.33
N ALA A 68 -3.43 7.97 -1.60
CA ALA A 68 -4.69 8.60 -1.92
C ALA A 68 -5.72 7.73 -1.22
N ARG A 69 -6.28 8.24 -0.10
CA ARG A 69 -7.51 7.65 0.43
C ARG A 69 -8.42 7.66 -0.79
N ARG A 70 -8.69 6.48 -1.38
CA ARG A 70 -9.90 6.31 -2.15
C ARG A 70 -10.95 6.86 -1.21
N GLN A 71 -11.47 8.05 -1.50
CA GLN A 71 -12.68 8.48 -0.83
C GLN A 71 -13.58 7.27 -1.05
N ALA A 72 -13.95 6.61 0.05
CA ALA A 72 -15.16 5.82 0.05
C ALA A 72 -16.23 6.88 -0.24
N ASP A 73 -16.38 7.15 -1.54
CA ASP A 73 -17.43 7.98 -2.04
C ASP A 73 -18.69 7.30 -1.58
N ASN A 74 -19.50 8.12 -0.92
CA ASN A 74 -20.65 7.73 -0.16
C ASN A 74 -21.73 7.21 -1.12
N ALA A 75 -21.53 6.03 -1.70
CA ALA A 75 -22.56 5.24 -2.34
C ALA A 75 -23.31 4.48 -1.23
N THR A 76 -23.93 5.24 -0.33
CA THR A 76 -25.15 4.81 0.35
C THR A 76 -26.28 5.55 -0.36
N GLU A 77 -26.56 5.10 -1.59
CA GLU A 77 -27.90 5.21 -2.16
C GLU A 77 -28.63 3.92 -1.74
N GLU A 78 -29.47 4.03 -0.72
CA GLU A 78 -30.84 3.47 -0.65
C GLU A 78 -31.52 3.85 0.68
#